data_AF-A0A524PD36-F1
#
_entry.id   AF-A0A524PD36-F1
#
_cell.length_a   1.000
_cell.length_b   1.000
_cell.length_c   1.000
_cell.angle_alpha   90.00
_cell.angle_beta   90.00
_cell.angle_gamma   90.00
#
_symmetry.space_group_name_H-M   'P 1'
#
loop_
_entity.id
_entity.type
_entity.pdbx_description
1 polymer ?
#
loop_
_entity_poly.entity_id
_entity_poly.type
_entity_poly.pdbx_seq_one_letter_code
_entity_poly.pdbx_strand_id
1 'polypeptide(L)'
;MTWSVAIGGASGLVGRALQSHFSESYPDVQLIRLVRDRSQTGPGAIYWSPQSSQIDRDALEGVNAIINLAGEPIGPERWSEARKQRIRESRVQGTDLLARTIATLGRPPDVFIHASAVGFYGDTADTVVDEGSPGGDGFLATVCEEWEQASVPAESACTRVVRLRIGHVLSADGGLLGAMET
;
A
#
# COMPACT_ATOMS: atom_id res chain seq x y z
N MET A 1 -16.42 -19.75 -8.60
CA MET A 1 -15.77 -19.14 -7.42
C MET A 1 -15.50 -17.70 -7.76
N THR A 2 -16.04 -16.76 -6.98
CA THR A 2 -15.80 -15.33 -7.14
C THR A 2 -14.44 -15.00 -6.53
N TRP A 3 -13.54 -14.39 -7.30
CA TRP A 3 -12.19 -14.04 -6.83
C TRP A 3 -12.26 -12.78 -5.96
N SER A 4 -11.54 -12.70 -4.85
CA SER A 4 -11.63 -11.57 -3.91
C SER A 4 -10.32 -10.82 -3.75
N VAL A 5 -10.39 -9.48 -3.75
CA VAL A 5 -9.23 -8.59 -3.64
C VAL A 5 -9.47 -7.56 -2.54
N ALA A 6 -8.66 -7.59 -1.48
CA ALA A 6 -8.69 -6.57 -0.44
C ALA A 6 -7.76 -5.39 -0.78
N ILE A 7 -8.24 -4.16 -0.65
CA ILE A 7 -7.51 -2.95 -1.04
C ILE A 7 -7.34 -2.01 0.16
N GLY A 8 -6.09 -1.84 0.60
CA GLY A 8 -5.67 -0.76 1.50
C GLY A 8 -5.47 0.54 0.74
N GLY A 9 -5.99 1.65 1.27
CA GLY A 9 -5.90 2.96 0.58
C GLY A 9 -6.90 3.12 -0.56
N ALA A 10 -7.98 2.35 -0.56
CA ALA A 10 -9.03 2.37 -1.59
C ALA A 10 -9.65 3.76 -1.83
N SER A 11 -9.73 4.63 -0.81
CA SER A 11 -10.28 5.99 -0.97
C SER A 11 -9.32 6.98 -1.62
N GLY A 12 -8.04 6.65 -1.79
CA GLY A 12 -7.02 7.51 -2.39
C GLY A 12 -7.09 7.57 -3.92
N LEU A 13 -6.29 8.45 -4.54
CA LEU A 13 -6.28 8.68 -5.98
C LEU A 13 -6.14 7.37 -6.80
N VAL A 14 -5.05 6.64 -6.57
CA VAL A 14 -4.77 5.36 -7.25
C VAL A 14 -5.80 4.29 -6.87
N GLY A 15 -6.19 4.22 -5.60
CA GLY A 15 -7.17 3.25 -5.10
C GLY A 15 -8.56 3.41 -5.73
N ARG A 16 -9.02 4.65 -5.96
CA ARG A 16 -10.30 4.92 -6.64
C ARG A 16 -10.24 4.52 -8.10
N ALA A 17 -9.19 4.90 -8.83
CA ALA A 17 -8.99 4.49 -10.21
C ALA A 17 -8.93 2.96 -10.36
N LEU A 18 -8.25 2.27 -9.44
CA LEU A 18 -8.18 0.81 -9.40
C LEU A 18 -9.56 0.19 -9.19
N GLN A 19 -10.37 0.69 -8.25
CA GLN A 19 -11.73 0.17 -8.02
C GLN A 19 -12.63 0.36 -9.24
N SER A 20 -12.58 1.52 -9.90
CA SER A 20 -13.34 1.76 -11.13
C SER A 20 -12.95 0.78 -12.23
N HIS A 21 -11.64 0.61 -12.45
CA HIS A 21 -11.13 -0.33 -13.45
C HIS A 21 -11.57 -1.78 -13.16
N PHE A 22 -11.49 -2.23 -11.90
CA PHE A 22 -11.96 -3.55 -11.53
C PHE A 22 -13.47 -3.74 -11.74
N SER A 23 -14.27 -2.74 -11.35
CA SER A 23 -15.73 -2.82 -11.50
C SER A 23 -16.16 -2.88 -12.97
N GLU A 24 -15.44 -2.19 -13.86
CA GLU A 24 -15.74 -2.16 -15.29
C GLU A 24 -15.20 -3.38 -16.05
N SER A 25 -13.97 -3.79 -15.74
CA SER A 25 -13.25 -4.81 -16.53
C SER A 25 -13.34 -6.21 -15.94
N TYR A 26 -13.64 -6.33 -14.64
CA TYR A 26 -13.62 -7.60 -13.89
C TYR A 26 -14.82 -7.71 -12.93
N PRO A 27 -16.07 -7.72 -13.44
CA PRO A 27 -17.28 -7.70 -12.60
C PRO A 27 -17.43 -8.93 -11.69
N ASP A 28 -16.75 -10.04 -12.01
CA ASP A 28 -16.73 -11.26 -11.18
C ASP A 28 -15.68 -11.22 -10.05
N VAL A 29 -14.95 -10.11 -9.91
CA VAL A 29 -13.99 -9.90 -8.82
C VAL A 29 -14.67 -9.11 -7.71
N GLN A 30 -14.74 -9.70 -6.52
CA GLN A 30 -15.21 -9.02 -5.33
C GLN A 30 -14.11 -8.12 -4.76
N LEU A 31 -14.36 -6.81 -4.76
CA LEU A 31 -13.50 -5.85 -4.09
C LEU A 31 -13.89 -5.71 -2.61
N ILE A 32 -12.88 -5.73 -1.75
CA ILE A 32 -13.01 -5.55 -0.30
C ILE A 32 -12.14 -4.36 0.11
N ARG A 33 -12.72 -3.36 0.78
CA ARG A 33 -11.97 -2.17 1.21
C ARG A 33 -11.41 -2.38 2.61
N LEU A 34 -10.11 -2.14 2.80
CA LEU A 34 -9.56 -2.04 4.16
C LEU A 34 -9.84 -0.64 4.71
N VAL A 35 -10.62 -0.56 5.78
CA VAL A 35 -11.12 0.69 6.36
C VAL A 35 -10.60 0.90 7.78
N ARG A 36 -10.30 2.16 8.11
CA ARG A 36 -9.78 2.54 9.44
C ARG A 36 -10.87 2.86 10.46
N ASP A 37 -12.10 3.07 10.01
CA ASP A 37 -13.25 3.32 10.87
C ASP A 37 -14.14 2.07 10.94
N ARG A 38 -14.43 1.62 12.16
CA ARG A 38 -15.31 0.46 12.40
C ARG A 38 -16.73 0.72 11.91
N SER A 39 -17.19 1.97 11.87
CA SER A 39 -18.53 2.32 11.36
C SER A 39 -18.68 2.03 9.86
N GLN A 40 -17.57 1.93 9.12
CA GLN A 40 -17.53 1.67 7.69
C GLN A 40 -17.39 0.18 7.35
N THR A 41 -17.41 -0.69 8.36
CA THR A 41 -17.36 -2.15 8.19
C THR A 41 -18.69 -2.71 7.70
N GLY A 42 -18.65 -3.85 7.03
CA GLY A 42 -19.83 -4.50 6.45
C GLY A 42 -19.46 -5.36 5.23
N PRO A 43 -20.45 -5.80 4.43
CA PRO A 43 -20.17 -6.52 3.19
C PRO A 43 -19.22 -5.71 2.29
N GLY A 44 -18.06 -6.28 1.99
CA GLY A 44 -17.03 -5.62 1.17
C GLY A 44 -16.15 -4.59 1.91
N ALA A 45 -16.11 -4.60 3.25
CA ALA A 45 -15.17 -3.79 4.02
C ALA A 45 -14.64 -4.51 5.27
N ILE A 46 -13.31 -4.50 5.43
CA ILE A 46 -12.58 -5.13 6.54
C ILE A 46 -11.94 -4.05 7.40
N TYR A 47 -12.06 -4.17 8.72
CA TYR A 47 -11.41 -3.24 9.63
C TYR A 47 -9.90 -3.46 9.68
N TRP A 48 -9.15 -2.38 9.50
CA TRP A 48 -7.70 -2.36 9.57
C TRP A 48 -7.21 -0.98 10.04
N SER A 49 -6.53 -0.96 11.19
CA SER A 49 -6.01 0.23 11.84
C SER A 49 -4.57 0.00 12.33
N PRO A 50 -3.57 0.48 11.57
CA PRO A 50 -2.18 0.43 11.98
C PRO A 50 -1.91 1.14 13.32
N GLN A 51 -2.57 2.28 13.54
CA GLN A 51 -2.39 3.11 14.74
C GLN A 51 -2.76 2.38 16.03
N SER A 52 -3.80 1.54 15.97
CA SER A 52 -4.21 0.70 17.10
C SER A 52 -3.63 -0.71 17.04
N SER A 53 -2.81 -1.03 16.02
CA SER A 53 -2.32 -2.38 15.75
C SER A 53 -3.44 -3.43 15.70
N GLN A 54 -4.60 -3.04 15.14
CA GLN A 54 -5.78 -3.90 15.06
C GLN A 54 -6.17 -4.14 13.61
N ILE A 55 -6.53 -5.39 13.33
CA ILE A 55 -7.08 -5.82 12.06
C ILE A 55 -8.07 -6.94 12.32
N ASP A 56 -9.14 -6.98 11.55
CA ASP A 56 -10.07 -8.12 11.57
C ASP A 56 -9.44 -9.28 10.78
N ARG A 57 -8.61 -10.06 11.49
CA ARG A 57 -7.86 -11.19 10.94
C ARG A 57 -8.79 -12.21 10.27
N ASP A 58 -9.90 -12.53 10.92
CA ASP A 58 -10.78 -13.61 10.46
C ASP A 58 -11.51 -13.21 9.17
N ALA A 59 -11.73 -11.92 8.96
CA ALA A 59 -12.27 -11.41 7.70
C ALA A 59 -11.29 -11.46 6.51
N LEU A 60 -9.97 -11.61 6.77
CA LEU A 60 -8.96 -11.81 5.73
C LEU A 60 -8.78 -13.27 5.31
N GLU A 61 -9.31 -14.20 6.08
CA GLU A 61 -9.15 -15.63 5.85
C GLU A 61 -9.80 -16.04 4.51
N GLY A 62 -8.99 -16.58 3.59
CA GLY A 62 -9.46 -16.98 2.25
C GLY A 62 -9.63 -15.84 1.25
N VAL A 63 -9.27 -14.60 1.59
CA VAL A 63 -9.10 -13.53 0.60
C VAL A 63 -7.99 -13.94 -0.36
N ASN A 64 -8.19 -13.76 -1.67
CA ASN A 64 -7.25 -14.30 -2.64
C ASN A 64 -6.06 -13.37 -2.93
N ALA A 65 -6.28 -12.06 -2.90
CA ALA A 65 -5.23 -11.08 -3.09
C ALA A 65 -5.40 -9.87 -2.17
N ILE A 66 -4.28 -9.29 -1.75
CA ILE A 66 -4.27 -8.04 -1.00
C ILE A 66 -3.43 -7.02 -1.77
N ILE A 67 -3.96 -5.81 -1.96
CA ILE A 67 -3.27 -4.67 -2.57
C ILE A 67 -3.21 -3.53 -1.53
N ASN A 68 -2.03 -3.22 -1.02
CA ASN A 68 -1.86 -2.13 -0.05
C ASN A 68 -1.26 -0.89 -0.70
N LEU A 69 -2.10 0.13 -0.93
CA LEU A 69 -1.75 1.46 -1.45
C LEU A 69 -1.84 2.55 -0.37
N ALA A 70 -2.08 2.19 0.88
CA ALA A 70 -2.27 3.16 1.94
C ALA A 70 -0.95 3.82 2.35
N GLY A 71 -0.99 5.13 2.54
CA GLY A 71 0.13 5.90 3.06
C GLY A 71 -0.25 7.36 3.27
N GLU A 72 0.46 8.06 4.16
CA GLU A 72 0.32 9.50 4.29
C GLU A 72 0.90 10.20 3.04
N PRO A 73 0.15 11.15 2.43
CA PRO A 73 0.64 11.92 1.29
C PRO A 73 1.94 12.68 1.60
N ILE A 74 2.88 12.69 0.65
CA ILE A 74 4.19 13.37 0.79
C ILE A 74 4.12 14.88 0.52
N GLY A 75 2.97 15.43 0.10
CA GLY A 75 2.74 16.79 -0.45
C GLY A 75 3.44 18.01 0.19
N PRO A 76 3.14 19.24 -0.26
CA PRO A 76 4.02 20.41 -0.12
C PRO A 76 4.22 20.97 1.32
N GLU A 77 3.69 20.30 2.34
CA GLU A 77 3.84 20.70 3.73
C GLU A 77 5.30 20.67 4.22
N ARG A 78 5.60 21.52 5.21
CA ARG A 78 6.93 21.64 5.81
C ARG A 78 7.43 20.31 6.38
N TRP A 79 8.66 19.94 6.02
CA TRP A 79 9.38 18.76 6.50
C TRP A 79 9.87 18.89 7.94
N SER A 80 8.96 18.78 8.91
CA SER A 80 9.31 18.64 10.33
C SER A 80 9.65 17.18 10.67
N GLU A 81 10.40 16.96 11.77
CA GLU A 81 10.67 15.61 12.28
C GLU A 81 9.38 14.85 12.62
N ALA A 82 8.38 15.53 13.19
CA ALA A 82 7.07 14.94 13.44
C ALA A 82 6.37 14.48 12.14
N ARG A 83 6.51 15.23 11.04
CA ARG A 83 5.95 14.86 9.74
C ARG A 83 6.69 13.68 9.12
N LYS A 84 8.03 13.70 9.14
CA LYS A 84 8.86 12.56 8.70
C LYS A 84 8.48 11.29 9.45
N GLN A 85 8.31 11.37 10.76
CA GLN A 85 7.90 10.24 11.57
C GLN A 85 6.53 9.69 11.12
N ARG A 86 5.51 10.54 10.94
CA ARG A 86 4.20 10.09 10.46
C ARG A 86 4.25 9.46 9.06
N ILE A 87 5.03 10.04 8.15
CA ILE A 87 5.26 9.50 6.79
C ILE A 87 5.82 8.08 6.88
N ARG A 88 6.87 7.87 7.69
CA ARG A 88 7.48 6.56 7.93
C ARG A 88 6.50 5.59 8.58
N GLU A 89 5.86 5.99 9.67
CA GLU A 89 4.94 5.13 10.42
C GLU A 89 3.73 4.69 9.59
N SER A 90 3.13 5.61 8.82
CA SER A 90 1.98 5.32 7.96
C SER A 90 2.28 4.26 6.89
N ARG A 91 3.55 4.10 6.53
CA ARG A 91 4.07 3.13 5.55
C ARG A 91 4.44 1.81 6.23
N VAL A 92 5.35 1.89 7.20
CA VAL A 92 5.95 0.72 7.86
C VAL A 92 4.92 -0.01 8.72
N GLN A 93 4.21 0.68 9.62
CA GLN A 93 3.32 0.01 10.59
C GLN A 93 2.15 -0.67 9.90
N GLY A 94 1.57 -0.03 8.88
CA GLY A 94 0.43 -0.58 8.18
C GLY A 94 0.78 -1.83 7.37
N THR A 95 1.96 -1.81 6.77
CA THR A 95 2.49 -2.92 5.98
C THR A 95 2.91 -4.08 6.86
N ASP A 96 3.62 -3.82 7.96
CA ASP A 96 4.03 -4.84 8.93
C ASP A 96 2.82 -5.52 9.56
N LEU A 97 1.78 -4.75 9.95
CA LEU A 97 0.53 -5.31 10.49
C LEU A 97 -0.14 -6.26 9.50
N LEU A 98 -0.27 -5.85 8.23
CA LEU A 98 -0.84 -6.72 7.18
C LEU A 98 0.02 -7.96 6.96
N ALA A 99 1.32 -7.78 6.78
CA ALA A 99 2.24 -8.88 6.48
C ALA A 99 2.31 -9.92 7.60
N ARG A 100 2.37 -9.49 8.86
CA ARG A 100 2.31 -10.39 10.01
C ARG A 100 0.96 -11.08 10.14
N THR A 101 -0.13 -10.38 9.84
CA THR A 101 -1.45 -11.00 9.88
C THR A 101 -1.57 -12.09 8.83
N ILE A 102 -1.18 -11.80 7.59
CA ILE A 102 -1.08 -12.75 6.48
C ILE A 102 -0.28 -13.99 6.90
N ALA A 103 0.87 -13.79 7.55
CA ALA A 103 1.74 -14.86 8.03
C ALA A 103 1.05 -15.85 9.00
N THR A 104 -0.06 -15.44 9.63
CA THR A 104 -0.80 -16.24 10.62
C THR A 104 -2.10 -16.84 10.09
N LEU A 105 -2.48 -16.57 8.83
CA LEU A 105 -3.74 -17.06 8.26
C LEU A 105 -3.66 -18.56 7.97
N GLY A 106 -4.79 -19.27 8.11
CA GLY A 106 -4.87 -20.67 7.73
C GLY A 106 -4.93 -20.85 6.21
N ARG A 107 -5.62 -19.92 5.54
CA ARG A 107 -5.71 -19.77 4.08
C ARG A 107 -5.26 -18.35 3.73
N PRO A 108 -3.94 -18.12 3.64
CA PRO A 108 -3.39 -16.83 3.27
C PRO A 108 -3.73 -16.51 1.80
N PRO A 109 -3.69 -15.22 1.40
CA PRO A 109 -3.82 -14.83 0.00
C PRO A 109 -2.71 -15.42 -0.86
N ASP A 110 -3.01 -15.63 -2.15
CA ASP A 110 -2.04 -16.08 -3.14
C ASP A 110 -0.99 -15.00 -3.42
N VAL A 111 -1.40 -13.72 -3.31
CA VAL A 111 -0.53 -12.57 -3.57
C VAL A 111 -0.79 -11.39 -2.63
N PHE A 112 0.29 -10.78 -2.16
CA PHE A 112 0.30 -9.49 -1.50
C PHE A 112 1.06 -8.47 -2.35
N ILE A 113 0.33 -7.55 -2.98
CA ILE A 113 0.87 -6.45 -3.76
C ILE A 113 0.94 -5.22 -2.86
N HIS A 114 2.10 -4.59 -2.81
CA HIS A 114 2.36 -3.51 -1.89
C HIS A 114 3.02 -2.33 -2.59
N ALA A 115 2.48 -1.13 -2.36
CA ALA A 115 3.09 0.10 -2.84
C ALA A 115 4.45 0.33 -2.16
N SER A 116 5.44 0.70 -2.97
CA SER A 116 6.70 1.34 -2.61
C SER A 116 6.79 2.63 -3.43
N ALA A 117 7.98 3.20 -3.61
CA ALA A 117 8.18 4.36 -4.49
C ALA A 117 9.56 4.31 -5.16
N VAL A 118 9.69 5.00 -6.29
CA VAL A 118 11.00 5.26 -6.93
C VAL A 118 11.96 6.05 -6.04
N GLY A 119 11.44 6.68 -4.97
CA GLY A 119 12.26 7.30 -3.92
C GLY A 119 13.24 6.32 -3.24
N PHE A 120 13.05 5.01 -3.41
CA PHE A 120 14.04 3.98 -3.04
C PHE A 120 15.43 4.27 -3.62
N TYR A 121 15.50 4.73 -4.87
CA TYR A 121 16.79 4.96 -5.55
C TYR A 121 17.45 6.29 -5.16
N GLY A 122 16.78 7.15 -4.38
CA GLY A 122 17.28 8.49 -4.05
C GLY A 122 17.38 9.40 -5.29
N ASP A 123 18.29 10.38 -5.21
CA ASP A 123 18.66 11.22 -6.35
C ASP A 123 19.68 10.49 -7.21
N THR A 124 19.26 10.10 -8.42
CA THR A 124 20.06 9.35 -9.39
C THR A 124 20.71 10.25 -10.44
N ALA A 125 20.44 11.56 -10.41
CA ALA A 125 20.81 12.53 -11.44
C ALA A 125 20.46 12.00 -12.86
N ASP A 126 21.43 11.94 -13.77
CA ASP A 126 21.26 11.44 -15.13
C ASP A 126 21.42 9.91 -15.24
N THR A 127 21.59 9.20 -14.12
CA THR A 127 21.79 7.76 -14.11
C THR A 127 20.46 7.03 -14.27
N VAL A 128 20.34 6.25 -15.33
CA VAL A 128 19.20 5.34 -15.51
C VAL A 128 19.30 4.21 -14.49
N VAL A 129 18.21 3.96 -13.77
CA VAL A 129 18.09 2.89 -12.78
C VAL A 129 16.96 1.92 -13.12
N ASP A 130 17.11 0.69 -12.66
CA ASP A 130 16.15 -0.41 -12.76
C ASP A 130 15.98 -1.12 -11.40
N GLU A 131 15.16 -2.17 -11.35
CA GLU A 131 14.89 -2.91 -10.11
C GLU A 131 16.12 -3.65 -9.54
N GLY A 132 17.18 -3.84 -10.33
CA GLY A 132 18.46 -4.40 -9.89
C GLY A 132 19.42 -3.35 -9.32
N SER A 133 19.09 -2.07 -9.45
CA SER A 133 19.92 -0.96 -8.97
C SER A 133 19.87 -0.83 -7.44
N PRO A 134 20.96 -0.37 -6.80
CA PRO A 134 21.03 -0.24 -5.34
C PRO A 134 20.06 0.83 -4.81
N GLY A 135 19.76 0.73 -3.52
CA GLY A 135 19.07 1.79 -2.77
C GLY A 135 19.93 3.06 -2.72
N GLY A 136 19.27 4.21 -2.73
CA GLY A 136 19.91 5.51 -2.58
C GLY A 136 20.02 5.96 -1.13
N ASP A 137 20.50 7.19 -0.95
CA ASP A 137 20.65 7.80 0.37
C ASP A 137 19.51 8.75 0.72
N GLY A 138 19.39 9.04 2.02
CA GLY A 138 18.48 10.06 2.55
C GLY A 138 17.13 9.52 3.01
N PHE A 139 16.32 10.41 3.58
CA PHE A 139 15.12 10.03 4.33
C PHE A 139 14.12 9.18 3.52
N LEU A 140 13.84 9.55 2.27
CA LEU A 140 12.86 8.84 1.45
C LEU A 140 13.35 7.46 1.00
N ALA A 141 14.65 7.32 0.70
CA ALA A 141 15.24 6.05 0.35
C ALA A 141 15.17 5.08 1.54
N THR A 142 15.61 5.52 2.73
CA THR A 142 15.49 4.74 3.98
C THR A 142 14.04 4.35 4.27
N VAL A 143 13.09 5.27 4.10
CA VAL A 143 11.67 4.94 4.29
C VAL A 143 11.21 3.86 3.31
N CYS A 144 11.61 3.91 2.03
CA CYS A 144 11.24 2.88 1.06
C CYS A 144 11.86 1.52 1.39
N GLU A 145 13.13 1.48 1.82
CA GLU A 145 13.79 0.26 2.28
C GLU A 145 13.04 -0.38 3.46
N GLU A 146 12.75 0.41 4.49
CA GLU A 146 12.00 -0.06 5.67
C GLU A 146 10.57 -0.49 5.30
N TRP A 147 9.95 0.20 4.34
CA TRP A 147 8.62 -0.10 3.86
C TRP A 147 8.57 -1.44 3.10
N GLU A 148 9.53 -1.67 2.20
CA GLU A 148 9.69 -2.93 1.49
C GLU A 148 10.02 -4.08 2.45
N GLN A 149 10.87 -3.84 3.45
CA GLN A 149 11.22 -4.83 4.47
C GLN A 149 10.03 -5.21 5.36
N ALA A 150 9.14 -4.25 5.67
CA ALA A 150 7.94 -4.50 6.46
C ALA A 150 6.96 -5.50 5.80
N SER A 151 7.06 -5.72 4.48
CA SER A 151 6.23 -6.70 3.78
C SER A 151 6.77 -8.14 3.84
N VAL A 152 8.04 -8.34 4.19
CA VAL A 152 8.73 -9.65 4.22
C VAL A 152 8.01 -10.72 5.06
N PRO A 153 7.40 -10.41 6.23
CA PRO A 153 6.70 -11.44 7.00
C PRO A 153 5.66 -12.23 6.21
N ALA A 154 4.99 -11.63 5.22
CA ALA A 154 3.99 -12.30 4.39
C ALA A 154 4.59 -13.44 3.55
N GLU A 155 5.86 -13.35 3.17
CA GLU A 155 6.55 -14.36 2.37
C GLU A 155 6.63 -15.71 3.08
N SER A 156 6.63 -15.70 4.43
CA SER A 156 6.65 -16.92 5.25
C SER A 156 5.40 -17.78 5.13
N ALA A 157 4.28 -17.23 4.65
CA ALA A 157 3.00 -17.94 4.49
C ALA A 157 2.73 -18.39 3.04
N CYS A 158 3.78 -18.67 2.25
CA CYS A 158 3.66 -19.00 0.81
C CYS A 158 2.91 -17.93 -0.02
N THR A 159 2.73 -16.72 0.54
CA THR A 159 2.12 -15.59 -0.17
C THR A 159 3.17 -14.96 -1.06
N ARG A 160 2.89 -14.80 -2.35
CA ARG A 160 3.79 -14.08 -3.24
C ARG A 160 3.74 -12.59 -2.93
N VAL A 161 4.88 -11.98 -2.59
CA VAL A 161 4.95 -10.54 -2.33
C VAL A 161 5.44 -9.79 -3.57
N VAL A 162 4.75 -8.71 -3.95
CA VAL A 162 5.12 -7.82 -5.05
C VAL A 162 5.25 -6.40 -4.52
N ARG A 163 6.39 -5.76 -4.75
CA ARG A 163 6.69 -4.39 -4.31
C ARG A 163 6.70 -3.47 -5.51
N LEU A 164 5.79 -2.51 -5.55
CA LEU A 164 5.62 -1.59 -6.68
C LEU A 164 6.38 -0.29 -6.41
N ARG A 165 7.54 -0.06 -7.01
CA ARG A 165 8.26 1.23 -6.91
C ARG A 165 7.59 2.26 -7.82
N ILE A 166 6.47 2.81 -7.35
CA ILE A 166 5.63 3.73 -8.12
C ILE A 166 6.35 5.08 -8.29
N GLY A 167 6.36 5.58 -9.53
CA GLY A 167 6.86 6.91 -9.88
C GLY A 167 5.86 8.03 -9.57
N HIS A 168 6.02 9.16 -10.24
CA HIS A 168 5.01 10.23 -10.17
C HIS A 168 3.73 9.81 -10.91
N VAL A 169 2.63 9.70 -10.16
CA VAL A 169 1.31 9.50 -10.74
C VAL A 169 0.74 10.85 -11.16
N LEU A 170 0.50 11.01 -12.45
CA LEU A 170 -0.09 12.22 -13.05
C LEU A 170 -1.58 11.97 -13.29
N SER A 171 -2.43 12.85 -12.75
CA SER A 171 -3.89 12.78 -12.90
C SER A 171 -4.49 14.18 -12.86
N ALA A 172 -5.54 14.40 -13.64
CA ALA A 172 -6.34 15.63 -13.57
C ALA A 172 -7.15 15.72 -12.26
N ASP A 173 -7.38 14.59 -11.59
CA ASP A 173 -8.19 14.52 -10.36
C ASP A 173 -7.38 14.78 -9.07
N GLY A 174 -6.14 15.28 -9.22
CA GLY A 174 -5.24 15.66 -8.13
C GLY A 174 -3.88 14.97 -8.17
N GLY A 175 -3.21 14.88 -7.02
CA GLY A 175 -1.83 14.39 -6.94
C GLY A 175 -0.82 15.46 -7.32
N LEU A 176 0.31 15.08 -7.94
CA LEU A 176 1.38 16.02 -8.27
C LEU A 176 0.92 17.08 -9.29
N LEU A 177 0.20 16.66 -10.34
CA LEU A 177 -0.23 17.56 -11.41
C LEU A 177 -1.13 18.68 -10.88
N GLY A 178 -2.11 18.36 -10.04
CA GLY A 178 -2.97 19.37 -9.42
C GLY A 178 -2.23 20.37 -8.51
N ALA A 179 -1.05 20.02 -7.99
CA ALA A 179 -0.20 20.95 -7.23
C ALA A 179 0.70 21.82 -8.11
N MET A 180 0.83 21.48 -9.40
CA MET A 180 1.60 22.26 -10.40
C MET A 180 0.72 23.24 -11.19
N GLU A 181 -0.59 23.02 -11.22
CA GLU A 181 -1.56 23.90 -11.89
C GLU A 181 -1.99 25.11 -11.04
N THR A 182 -1.47 25.23 -9.81
CA THR A 182 -1.70 26.36 -8.88
C THR A 182 -0.46 27.24 -8.75
#